data_AF-A0A9X8E6Y8-F1
#
_entry.id   AF-A0A9X8E6Y8-F1
#
_cell.length_a   1.000
_cell.length_b   1.000
_cell.length_c   1.000
_cell.angle_alpha   90.00
_cell.angle_beta   90.00
_cell.angle_gamma   90.00
#
_symmetry.space_group_name_H-M   'P 1'
#
loop_
_entity.id
_entity.type
_entity.pdbx_description
1 polymer ?
#
loop_
_entity_poly.entity_id
_entity_poly.type
_entity_poly.pdbx_seq_one_letter_code
_entity_poly.pdbx_strand_id
1 'polypeptide(L)'
;LGLPVVITTQNRVRVHRDEAMCVLLGRLAFPVRFHTMTKTFGRSRSALCDIFMHVINELYAQWGSLLYFNQKLVAKNIDRYCSAIASKGVPLSNVFDFIDGTKG
;
A
#
# COMPACT_ATOMS: atom_id res chain seq x y z
N LEU A 1 15.60 -4.39 2.58
CA LEU A 1 15.18 -3.49 1.47
C LEU A 1 16.43 -2.81 0.94
N GLY A 2 16.85 -3.13 -0.29
CA GLY A 2 18.08 -2.60 -0.89
C GLY A 2 18.03 -1.13 -1.30
N LEU A 3 17.26 -0.30 -0.59
CA LEU A 3 17.20 1.14 -0.82
C LEU A 3 18.52 1.79 -0.36
N PRO A 4 18.94 2.96 -0.87
CA PRO A 4 20.08 3.71 -0.35
C PRO A 4 19.77 4.34 1.02
N VAL A 5 20.80 4.74 1.79
CA VAL A 5 20.61 5.39 3.12
C VAL A 5 19.89 6.73 2.98
N VAL A 6 20.24 7.48 1.93
CA VAL A 6 19.54 8.70 1.53
C VAL A 6 18.90 8.43 0.18
N ILE A 7 17.59 8.65 0.11
CA ILE A 7 16.82 8.58 -1.12
C ILE A 7 16.71 10.00 -1.67
N THR A 8 16.93 10.14 -2.97
CA THR A 8 16.77 11.41 -3.69
C THR A 8 15.75 11.19 -4.78
N THR A 9 14.60 11.87 -4.68
CA THR A 9 13.53 11.78 -5.68
C THR A 9 13.91 12.51 -6.96
N GLN A 10 13.10 12.35 -8.02
CA GLN A 10 13.28 13.07 -9.28
C GLN A 10 13.24 14.59 -9.11
N ASN A 11 12.41 15.10 -8.17
CA ASN A 11 12.36 16.52 -7.83
C ASN A 11 13.41 16.93 -6.77
N ARG A 12 14.48 16.14 -6.62
CA ARG A 12 15.63 16.38 -5.74
C ARG A 12 15.27 16.49 -4.25
N VAL A 13 14.14 15.91 -3.84
CA VAL A 13 13.80 15.81 -2.42
C VAL A 13 14.69 14.76 -1.79
N ARG A 14 15.47 15.16 -0.78
CA ARG A 14 16.33 14.26 -0.01
C ARG A 14 15.61 13.80 1.25
N VAL A 15 15.61 12.50 1.50
CA VAL A 15 14.94 11.88 2.64
C VAL A 15 15.74 10.68 3.13
N HIS A 16 15.78 10.46 4.44
CA HIS A 16 16.39 9.26 4.99
C HIS A 16 15.54 8.04 4.65
N ARG A 17 16.17 6.88 4.44
CA ARG A 17 15.46 5.64 4.10
C ARG A 17 14.32 5.34 5.07
N ASP A 18 14.56 5.47 6.37
CA ASP A 18 13.58 5.14 7.40
C ASP A 18 12.37 6.07 7.35
N GLU A 19 12.61 7.37 7.16
CA GLU A 19 11.54 8.36 6.99
C GLU A 19 10.72 8.07 5.74
N ALA A 20 11.38 7.75 4.62
CA ALA A 20 10.73 7.42 3.35
C ALA A 20 9.85 6.16 3.47
N MET A 21 10.33 5.14 4.20
CA MET A 21 9.56 3.94 4.51
C MET A 21 8.37 4.24 5.43
N CYS A 22 8.53 5.09 6.45
CA CYS A 22 7.43 5.53 7.30
C CYS A 22 6.36 6.31 6.51
N VAL A 23 6.77 7.15 5.55
CA VAL A 23 5.85 7.85 4.63
C VAL A 23 5.09 6.85 3.76
N LEU A 24 5.76 5.85 3.21
CA LEU A 24 5.13 4.79 2.41
C LEU A 24 4.12 3.99 3.25
N LEU A 25 4.58 3.42 4.37
CA LEU A 25 3.77 2.56 5.24
C LEU A 25 2.59 3.32 5.83
N GLY A 26 2.81 4.55 6.29
CA GLY A 26 1.74 5.41 6.81
C GLY A 26 0.67 5.73 5.77
N ARG A 27 1.03 5.75 4.48
CA ARG A 27 0.08 5.91 3.37
C ARG A 27 -0.67 4.65 2.98
N LEU A 28 -0.03 3.48 3.12
CA LEU A 28 -0.63 2.20 2.79
C LEU A 28 -1.52 1.66 3.92
N ALA A 29 -1.20 1.96 5.19
CA ALA A 29 -1.92 1.43 6.35
C ALA A 29 -3.34 2.00 6.51
N PHE A 30 -3.61 3.20 6.02
CA PHE A 30 -4.93 3.83 6.09
C PHE A 30 -5.00 4.96 5.04
N PRO A 31 -6.18 5.37 4.55
CA PRO A 31 -6.34 6.58 3.73
C PRO A 31 -6.02 7.87 4.52
N VAL A 32 -4.78 8.03 4.98
CA VAL A 32 -4.28 9.23 5.65
C VAL A 32 -4.04 10.29 4.60
N ARG A 33 -4.71 11.44 4.67
CA ARG A 33 -4.43 12.56 3.75
C ARG A 33 -2.99 13.07 3.98
N PHE A 34 -2.28 13.43 2.91
CA PHE A 34 -0.95 14.07 3.03
C PHE A 34 -0.97 15.30 3.94
N HIS A 35 -2.11 15.98 4.04
CA HIS A 35 -2.30 17.11 4.96
C HIS A 35 -2.06 16.74 6.44
N THR A 36 -2.44 15.54 6.87
CA THR A 36 -2.18 15.08 8.24
C THR A 36 -0.69 14.75 8.41
N MET A 37 -0.09 14.14 7.38
CA MET A 37 1.31 13.73 7.38
C MET A 37 2.29 14.91 7.35
N THR A 38 1.90 16.09 6.85
CA THR A 38 2.80 17.26 6.87
C THR A 38 3.22 17.62 8.29
N LYS A 39 2.32 17.49 9.28
CA LYS A 39 2.63 17.73 10.69
C LYS A 39 3.58 16.67 11.25
N THR A 40 3.38 15.40 10.90
CA THR A 40 4.17 14.28 11.40
C THR A 40 5.61 14.29 10.88
N PHE A 41 5.78 14.59 9.59
CA PHE A 41 7.08 14.48 8.91
C PHE A 41 7.76 15.83 8.67
N GLY A 42 7.10 16.95 8.97
CA GLY A 42 7.66 18.29 8.72
C GLY A 42 7.90 18.61 7.24
N ARG A 43 7.28 17.87 6.33
CA ARG A 43 7.44 18.01 4.88
C ARG A 43 6.20 18.61 4.23
N SER A 44 6.41 19.31 3.12
CA SER A 44 5.31 19.80 2.28
C SER A 44 4.51 18.63 1.70
N ARG A 45 3.23 18.87 1.39
CA ARG A 45 2.38 17.87 0.74
C ARG A 45 2.99 17.37 -0.57
N SER A 46 3.60 18.25 -1.35
CA SER A 46 4.27 17.88 -2.61
C SER A 46 5.47 16.98 -2.36
N ALA A 47 6.32 17.29 -1.37
CA ALA A 47 7.46 16.46 -1.03
C ALA A 47 7.03 15.07 -0.53
N LEU A 48 5.98 14.98 0.29
CA LEU A 48 5.44 13.69 0.75
C LEU A 48 4.87 12.86 -0.40
N CYS A 49 4.19 13.51 -1.35
CA CYS A 49 3.66 12.84 -2.53
C CYS A 49 4.76 12.30 -3.43
N ASP A 50 5.82 13.09 -3.62
CA ASP A 50 6.97 12.75 -4.43
C ASP A 50 7.79 11.60 -3.80
N ILE A 51 8.02 11.65 -2.48
CA ILE A 51 8.65 10.57 -1.73
C ILE A 51 7.83 9.29 -1.84
N PHE A 52 6.52 9.35 -1.59
CA PHE A 52 5.64 8.18 -1.69
C PHE A 52 5.71 7.54 -3.08
N MET A 53 5.53 8.34 -4.12
CA MET A 53 5.54 7.86 -5.51
C MET A 53 6.89 7.27 -5.91
N HIS A 54 7.99 7.89 -5.49
CA HIS A 54 9.31 7.35 -5.76
C HIS A 54 9.52 5.98 -5.09
N VAL A 55 9.23 5.87 -3.80
CA VAL A 55 9.48 4.63 -3.04
C VAL A 55 8.55 3.49 -3.47
N ILE A 56 7.26 3.76 -3.75
CA ILE A 56 6.34 2.71 -4.22
C ILE A 56 6.75 2.16 -5.59
N ASN A 57 7.24 3.03 -6.49
CA ASN A 57 7.72 2.60 -7.81
C ASN A 57 8.99 1.76 -7.70
N GLU A 58 9.95 2.15 -6.85
CA GLU A 58 11.14 1.34 -6.56
C GLU A 58 10.76 -0.03 -5.98
N LEU A 59 9.81 -0.06 -5.04
CA LEU A 59 9.35 -1.32 -4.46
C LEU A 59 8.63 -2.19 -5.49
N TYR A 60 7.82 -1.61 -6.37
CA TYR A 60 7.16 -2.33 -7.45
C TYR A 60 8.13 -2.83 -8.52
N ALA A 61 9.18 -2.06 -8.83
CA ALA A 61 10.23 -2.51 -9.75
C ALA A 61 11.00 -3.72 -9.21
N GLN A 62 11.27 -3.73 -7.90
CA GLN A 62 12.03 -4.82 -7.26
C GLN A 62 11.18 -6.04 -6.90
N TRP A 63 9.98 -5.81 -6.39
CA TRP A 63 9.12 -6.82 -5.76
C TRP A 63 7.78 -6.95 -6.49
N GLY A 64 7.63 -6.35 -7.67
CA GLY A 64 6.36 -6.32 -8.41
C GLY A 64 5.75 -7.67 -8.61
N SER A 65 6.54 -8.73 -8.88
CA SER A 65 6.04 -10.10 -9.01
C SER A 65 5.52 -10.72 -7.70
N LEU A 66 6.01 -10.26 -6.55
CA LEU A 66 5.60 -10.71 -5.22
C LEU A 66 4.44 -9.86 -4.66
N LEU A 67 4.43 -8.57 -5.00
CA LEU A 67 3.32 -7.64 -4.74
C LEU A 67 2.17 -7.84 -5.75
N TYR A 68 2.40 -8.59 -6.82
CA TYR A 68 1.40 -8.89 -7.83
C TYR A 68 0.30 -9.75 -7.20
N PHE A 69 -0.93 -9.26 -7.26
CA PHE A 69 -2.10 -10.03 -6.90
C PHE A 69 -2.15 -11.29 -7.76
N ASN A 70 -2.00 -12.46 -7.13
CA ASN A 70 -1.92 -13.73 -7.84
C ASN A 70 -3.29 -14.11 -8.41
N GLN A 71 -3.59 -13.56 -9.60
CA GLN A 71 -4.87 -13.74 -10.27
C GLN A 71 -5.17 -15.22 -10.56
N LYS A 72 -4.13 -16.05 -10.77
CA LYS A 72 -4.29 -17.49 -10.93
C LYS A 72 -4.74 -18.17 -9.63
N LEU A 73 -4.16 -17.78 -8.50
CA LEU A 73 -4.57 -18.27 -7.18
C LEU A 73 -6.01 -17.86 -6.87
N VAL A 74 -6.38 -16.61 -7.16
CA VAL A 74 -7.73 -16.10 -6.90
C VAL A 74 -8.75 -16.75 -7.82
N ALA A 75 -8.48 -16.82 -9.12
CA ALA A 75 -9.35 -17.54 -10.06
C ALA A 75 -9.56 -19.01 -9.65
N LYS A 76 -8.52 -19.69 -9.13
CA LYS A 76 -8.63 -21.07 -8.63
C LYS A 76 -9.48 -21.20 -7.36
N ASN A 77 -9.57 -20.16 -6.52
CA ASN A 77 -10.19 -20.24 -5.20
C ASN A 77 -11.45 -19.36 -5.05
N ILE A 78 -11.87 -18.65 -6.10
CA ILE A 78 -12.94 -17.65 -6.02
C ILE A 78 -14.27 -18.25 -5.55
N ASP A 79 -14.62 -19.45 -6.03
CA ASP A 79 -15.84 -20.15 -5.60
C ASP A 79 -15.82 -20.49 -4.11
N ARG A 80 -14.64 -20.87 -3.59
CA ARG A 80 -14.45 -21.17 -2.16
C ARG A 80 -14.59 -19.90 -1.32
N TYR A 81 -14.07 -18.77 -1.79
CA TYR A 81 -14.20 -17.49 -1.12
C TYR A 81 -15.65 -17.00 -1.10
N CYS A 82 -16.36 -17.07 -2.24
CA CYS A 82 -17.78 -16.74 -2.32
C CYS A 82 -18.63 -17.62 -1.40
N SER A 83 -18.36 -18.92 -1.36
CA SER A 83 -19.06 -19.87 -0.48
C SER A 83 -18.85 -19.54 1.00
N ALA A 84 -17.64 -19.16 1.40
CA ALA A 84 -17.36 -18.76 2.78
C ALA A 84 -18.11 -17.49 3.19
N ILE A 85 -18.27 -16.52 2.28
CA ILE A 85 -19.04 -15.29 2.52
C ILE A 85 -20.54 -15.60 2.61
N ALA A 86 -21.07 -16.40 1.69
CA ALA A 86 -22.47 -16.83 1.71
C ALA A 86 -22.83 -17.57 3.02
N SER A 87 -21.92 -18.43 3.51
CA SER A 87 -22.10 -19.15 4.78
C SER A 87 -22.17 -18.24 6.02
N LYS A 88 -21.63 -17.01 5.92
CA LYS A 88 -21.72 -15.98 6.98
C LYS A 88 -23.01 -15.16 6.93
N GLY A 89 -23.93 -15.45 6.00
CA GLY A 89 -25.27 -14.84 5.96
C GLY A 89 -25.33 -13.45 5.32
N VAL A 90 -24.36 -13.10 4.46
CA VAL A 90 -24.36 -11.79 3.77
C VAL A 90 -25.36 -11.80 2.60
N PRO A 91 -26.27 -10.82 2.47
CA PRO A 91 -27.36 -10.83 1.50
C PRO A 91 -26.98 -10.51 0.03
N LEU A 92 -25.69 -10.51 -0.33
CA LEU A 92 -25.22 -10.12 -1.67
C LEU A 92 -24.54 -11.30 -2.38
N SER A 93 -25.10 -11.73 -3.51
CA SER A 93 -24.63 -12.90 -4.29
C SER A 93 -23.45 -12.61 -5.23
N ASN A 94 -23.02 -11.35 -5.34
CA ASN A 94 -22.13 -10.89 -6.43
C ASN A 94 -20.87 -10.17 -5.91
N VAL A 95 -20.58 -10.26 -4.61
CA VAL A 95 -19.45 -9.58 -3.99
C VAL A 95 -18.52 -10.62 -3.41
N PHE A 96 -17.26 -10.62 -3.86
CA PHE A 96 -16.18 -11.22 -3.10
C PHE A 96 -15.50 -10.09 -2.33
N ASP A 97 -15.34 -10.30 -1.03
CA ASP A 97 -14.61 -9.37 -0.19
C ASP A 97 -13.41 -10.09 0.42
N PHE A 98 -12.28 -9.40 0.47
CA PHE A 98 -11.07 -9.92 1.09
C PHE A 98 -11.02 -9.34 2.49
N ILE A 99 -10.90 -10.20 3.51
CA ILE A 99 -10.72 -9.74 4.89
C ILE A 99 -9.30 -9.16 4.99
N ASP A 100 -9.16 -7.87 4.68
CA ASP A 100 -8.02 -7.08 5.12
C ASP A 100 -8.27 -6.72 6.58
N GLY A 101 -7.31 -7.02 7.44
CA GLY A 101 -7.48 -7.04 8.88
C GLY A 101 -7.65 -5.65 9.49
N THR A 102 -8.83 -5.04 9.34
CA THR A 102 -9.29 -3.96 10.22
C THR A 102 -10.14 -4.59 11.32
N LYS A 103 -9.58 -4.63 12.54
CA LYS A 103 -10.37 -4.97 13.72
C LYS A 103 -11.40 -3.86 13.96
N GLY A 104 -12.67 -4.26 14.01
CA GLY A 104 -13.73 -3.74 14.90
C GLY A 104 -14.14 -2.30 14.74
#